data_AF-A0A972WFX4-F1
#
_entry.id   AF-A0A972WFX4-F1
#
_cell.length_a   1.000
_cell.length_b   1.000
_cell.length_c   1.000
_cell.angle_alpha   90.00
_cell.angle_beta   90.00
_cell.angle_gamma   90.00
#
_symmetry.space_group_name_H-M   'P 1'
#
loop_
_entity.id
_entity.type
_entity.pdbx_description
1 polymer ?
#
loop_
_entity_poly.entity_id
_entity_poly.type
_entity_poly.pdbx_seq_one_letter_code
_entity_poly.pdbx_strand_id
1 'polypeptide(L)'
;MQNQKLIAEENLNVIANEATKGINEILITPLTADQTNQVSEIIQKAVIKAMLQGQHSAVDAALDCPEADQDIAHKIATAIRHKNDALIANLSSLR
;
A
#
# COMPACT_ATOMS: atom_id res chain seq x y z
N MET A 1 2.17 10.18 -16.70
CA MET A 1 2.57 9.46 -15.47
C MET A 1 2.55 10.34 -14.21
N GLN A 2 2.83 11.65 -14.27
CA GLN A 2 2.73 12.55 -13.11
C GLN A 2 1.39 12.48 -12.34
N ASN A 3 0.24 12.41 -13.04
CA ASN A 3 -1.08 12.47 -12.39
C ASN A 3 -1.44 11.23 -11.53
N GLN A 4 -0.91 10.04 -11.83
CA GLN A 4 -1.19 8.85 -11.01
C GLN A 4 -0.37 8.82 -9.72
N LYS A 5 0.83 9.44 -9.74
CA LYS A 5 1.72 9.52 -8.59
C LYS A 5 1.13 10.42 -7.49
N LEU A 6 0.59 11.58 -7.89
CA LEU A 6 -0.08 12.52 -6.98
C LEU A 6 -1.31 11.89 -6.28
N ILE A 7 -2.14 11.15 -7.03
CA ILE A 7 -3.38 10.55 -6.49
C ILE A 7 -3.07 9.43 -5.47
N ALA A 8 -1.97 8.69 -5.64
CA ALA A 8 -1.57 7.65 -4.70
C ALA A 8 -1.01 8.24 -3.38
N GLU A 9 -0.25 9.34 -3.47
CA GLU A 9 0.27 10.08 -2.31
C GLU A 9 -0.84 10.70 -1.46
N GLU A 10 -1.82 11.33 -2.12
CA GLU A 10 -2.93 11.97 -1.42
C GLU A 10 -3.74 10.95 -0.61
N ASN A 11 -4.03 9.78 -1.19
CA ASN A 11 -4.84 8.76 -0.53
C ASN A 11 -4.14 8.10 0.67
N LEU A 12 -2.83 7.81 0.57
CA LEU A 12 -2.07 7.20 1.69
C LEU A 12 -1.85 8.18 2.84
N ASN A 13 -1.57 9.44 2.54
CA ASN A 13 -1.50 10.49 3.55
C ASN A 13 -2.84 10.71 4.23
N VAL A 14 -3.95 10.68 3.50
CA VAL A 14 -5.30 10.79 4.08
C VAL A 14 -5.58 9.64 5.04
N ILE A 15 -5.31 8.39 4.67
CA ILE A 15 -5.51 7.22 5.54
C ILE A 15 -4.63 7.33 6.81
N ALA A 16 -3.36 7.68 6.66
CA ALA A 16 -2.44 7.80 7.78
C ALA A 16 -2.84 8.95 8.73
N ASN A 17 -3.31 10.07 8.19
CA ASN A 17 -3.80 11.20 8.97
C ASN A 17 -5.12 10.90 9.68
N GLU A 18 -6.07 10.22 9.03
CA GLU A 18 -7.32 9.79 9.68
C GLU A 18 -7.05 8.81 10.82
N ALA A 19 -6.19 7.83 10.60
CA ALA A 19 -5.82 6.87 11.63
C ALA A 19 -5.09 7.56 12.80
N THR A 20 -4.17 8.49 12.52
CA THR A 20 -3.48 9.27 13.57
C THR A 20 -4.44 10.18 14.33
N LYS A 21 -5.44 10.75 13.66
CA LYS A 21 -6.50 11.53 14.30
C LYS A 21 -7.36 10.68 15.22
N GLY A 22 -7.78 9.49 14.77
CA GLY A 22 -8.51 8.53 15.61
C GLY A 22 -7.70 8.09 16.85
N ILE A 23 -6.37 7.92 16.72
CA ILE A 23 -5.49 7.64 17.85
C ILE A 23 -5.48 8.81 18.84
N ASN A 24 -5.36 10.04 18.35
CA ASN A 24 -5.38 11.24 19.20
C ASN A 24 -6.72 11.46 19.92
N GLU A 25 -7.84 11.04 19.33
CA GLU A 25 -9.17 11.11 19.96
C GLU A 25 -9.33 10.12 21.14
N ILE A 26 -8.55 9.03 21.16
CA ILE A 26 -8.59 8.00 22.21
C ILE A 26 -7.61 8.31 23.35
N LEU A 27 -6.53 9.04 23.07
CA LEU A 27 -5.48 9.32 24.05
C LEU A 27 -5.89 10.44 25.02
N ILE A 28 -5.67 10.20 26.32
CA ILE A 28 -5.87 11.20 27.38
C ILE A 28 -4.89 12.39 27.22
N THR A 29 -3.72 12.14 26.64
CA THR A 29 -2.76 13.18 26.25
C THR A 29 -2.48 13.04 24.76
N PRO A 30 -2.84 14.03 23.93
CA PRO A 30 -2.61 13.96 22.50
C PRO A 30 -1.12 13.89 22.18
N LEU A 31 -0.80 13.23 21.07
CA LEU A 31 0.57 13.09 20.58
C LEU A 31 1.17 14.47 20.27
N THR A 32 2.47 14.62 20.51
CA THR A 32 3.20 15.81 20.04
C THR A 32 3.25 15.82 18.51
N ALA A 33 3.57 16.96 17.90
CA ALA A 33 3.71 17.05 16.44
C ALA A 33 4.74 16.05 15.89
N ASP A 34 5.84 15.85 16.62
CA ASP A 34 6.90 14.92 16.21
C ASP A 34 6.44 13.45 16.32
N GLN A 35 5.70 13.12 17.39
CA GLN A 35 5.10 11.80 17.55
C GLN A 35 4.00 11.53 16.52
N THR A 36 3.22 12.55 16.16
CA THR A 36 2.17 12.47 15.12
C THR A 36 2.80 12.13 13.77
N ASN A 37 3.91 12.77 13.41
CA ASN A 37 4.65 12.45 12.18
C ASN A 37 5.20 11.03 12.18
N GLN A 38 5.80 10.58 13.29
CA GLN A 38 6.31 9.21 13.42
C GLN A 38 5.19 8.17 13.31
N VAL A 39 4.05 8.41 13.94
CA VAL A 39 2.87 7.53 13.87
C VAL A 39 2.32 7.47 12.45
N SER A 40 2.20 8.61 11.78
CA SER A 40 1.76 8.68 10.39
C SER A 40 2.68 7.89 9.45
N GLU A 41 4.01 8.00 9.61
CA GLU A 41 4.98 7.19 8.87
C GLU A 41 4.86 5.69 9.13
N ILE A 42 4.66 5.28 10.40
CA ILE A 42 4.48 3.87 10.76
C ILE A 42 3.23 3.32 10.09
N ILE A 43 2.13 4.08 10.10
CA ILE A 43 0.87 3.69 9.48
C ILE A 43 1.04 3.58 7.96
N GLN A 44 1.69 4.55 7.32
CA GLN A 44 2.01 4.45 5.88
C GLN A 44 2.79 3.17 5.56
N LYS A 45 3.86 2.88 6.31
CA LYS A 45 4.67 1.67 6.11
C LYS A 45 3.83 0.40 6.30
N ALA A 46 2.95 0.39 7.28
CA ALA A 46 2.05 -0.74 7.53
C ALA A 46 1.03 -0.94 6.39
N VAL A 47 0.43 0.14 5.88
CA VAL A 47 -0.51 0.09 4.75
C VAL A 47 0.20 -0.38 3.48
N ILE A 48 1.38 0.15 3.17
CA ILE A 48 2.19 -0.30 2.03
C ILE A 48 2.47 -1.80 2.14
N LYS A 49 2.90 -2.27 3.32
CA LYS A 49 3.17 -3.69 3.55
C LYS A 49 1.91 -4.55 3.38
N ALA A 50 0.77 -4.11 3.90
CA ALA A 50 -0.51 -4.81 3.75
C ALA A 50 -0.95 -4.89 2.27
N MET A 51 -0.80 -3.82 1.51
CA MET A 51 -1.09 -3.81 0.06
C MET A 51 -0.21 -4.79 -0.70
N LEU A 52 1.10 -4.79 -0.43
CA LEU A 52 2.03 -5.75 -1.04
C LEU A 52 1.69 -7.19 -0.70
N GLN A 53 1.32 -7.46 0.55
CA GLN A 53 0.95 -8.80 0.98
C GLN A 53 -0.36 -9.28 0.34
N GLY A 54 -1.37 -8.42 0.25
CA GLY A 54 -2.62 -8.73 -0.45
C GLY A 54 -2.40 -9.01 -1.95
N GLN A 55 -1.46 -8.31 -2.58
CA GLN A 55 -1.10 -8.56 -3.97
C GLN A 55 -0.34 -9.86 -4.18
N HIS A 56 0.54 -10.27 -3.26
CA HIS A 56 1.16 -11.60 -3.28
C HIS A 56 0.10 -12.69 -3.16
N SER A 57 -0.85 -12.56 -2.22
CA SER A 57 -1.95 -13.52 -2.10
C SER A 57 -2.83 -13.59 -3.36
N ALA A 58 -3.02 -12.47 -4.06
CA ALA A 58 -3.74 -12.45 -5.33
C ALA A 58 -2.97 -13.17 -6.46
N VAL A 59 -1.65 -13.04 -6.49
CA VAL A 59 -0.79 -13.80 -7.43
C VAL A 59 -0.83 -15.29 -7.11
N ASP A 60 -0.72 -15.66 -5.84
CA ASP A 60 -0.76 -17.06 -5.41
C ASP A 60 -2.12 -17.70 -5.76
N ALA A 61 -3.22 -16.99 -5.51
CA ALA A 61 -4.56 -17.44 -5.87
C ALA A 61 -4.77 -17.55 -7.39
N ALA A 62 -4.15 -16.65 -8.18
CA ALA A 62 -4.21 -16.74 -9.64
C ALA A 62 -3.45 -17.97 -10.16
N LEU A 63 -2.32 -18.31 -9.53
CA LEU A 63 -1.49 -19.46 -9.92
C LEU A 63 -2.08 -20.81 -9.47
N ASP A 64 -3.01 -20.81 -8.51
CA ASP A 64 -3.76 -21.99 -8.08
C ASP A 64 -4.95 -22.26 -9.03
N CYS A 65 -4.65 -22.45 -10.32
CA CYS A 65 -5.65 -22.74 -11.35
C CYS A 65 -5.36 -24.06 -12.09
N PRO A 66 -6.39 -24.72 -12.67
CA PRO A 66 -6.21 -25.88 -13.53
C PRO A 66 -5.28 -25.58 -14.71
N GLU A 67 -4.60 -26.61 -15.23
CA GLU A 67 -3.59 -26.50 -16.30
C GLU A 67 -4.10 -25.78 -17.57
N ALA A 68 -5.40 -25.90 -17.86
CA ALA A 68 -6.06 -25.23 -18.98
C ALA A 68 -6.04 -23.70 -18.90
N ASP A 69 -6.00 -23.13 -17.68
CA ASP A 69 -6.04 -21.68 -17.44
C ASP A 69 -4.67 -21.10 -17.03
N GLN A 70 -3.63 -21.95 -16.94
CA GLN A 70 -2.30 -21.56 -16.44
C GLN A 70 -1.66 -20.42 -17.24
N ASP A 71 -1.82 -20.38 -18.57
CA ASP A 71 -1.27 -19.30 -19.39
C ASP A 71 -1.93 -17.94 -19.07
N ILE A 72 -3.25 -17.94 -18.82
CA ILE A 72 -4.01 -16.75 -18.44
C ILE A 72 -3.64 -16.33 -17.02
N ALA A 73 -3.58 -17.29 -16.09
CA ALA A 73 -3.13 -17.06 -14.72
C ALA A 73 -1.72 -16.45 -14.67
N HIS A 74 -0.79 -16.97 -15.49
CA HIS A 74 0.58 -16.46 -15.55
C HIS A 74 0.65 -15.02 -16.08
N LYS A 75 -0.18 -14.69 -17.08
CA LYS A 75 -0.32 -13.31 -17.60
C LYS A 75 -0.89 -12.37 -16.55
N ILE A 76 -1.92 -12.79 -15.80
CA ILE A 76 -2.52 -12.00 -14.71
C ILE A 76 -1.50 -11.79 -13.59
N ALA A 77 -0.82 -12.86 -13.14
CA ALA A 77 0.22 -12.77 -12.13
C ALA A 77 1.36 -11.82 -12.53
N THR A 78 1.79 -11.87 -13.79
CA THR A 78 2.82 -10.98 -14.33
C THR A 78 2.35 -9.53 -14.37
N ALA A 79 1.10 -9.28 -14.77
CA ALA A 79 0.53 -7.94 -14.77
C ALA A 79 0.39 -7.35 -13.35
N ILE A 80 0.02 -8.18 -12.36
CA ILE A 80 -0.01 -7.79 -10.95
C ILE A 80 1.41 -7.44 -10.47
N ARG A 81 2.40 -8.30 -10.71
CA ARG A 81 3.80 -8.04 -10.34
C ARG A 81 4.33 -6.73 -10.96
N HIS A 82 4.07 -6.50 -12.23
CA HIS A 82 4.52 -5.27 -12.90
C HIS A 82 3.90 -4.00 -12.29
N LYS A 83 2.61 -4.06 -11.92
CA LYS A 83 1.96 -2.95 -11.19
C LYS A 83 2.55 -2.77 -9.78
N ASN A 84 2.94 -3.85 -9.11
CA ASN A 84 3.58 -3.80 -7.80
C ASN A 84 4.96 -3.15 -7.88
N ASP A 85 5.77 -3.53 -8.87
CA ASP A 85 7.09 -2.94 -9.09
C ASP A 85 6.98 -1.44 -9.36
N ALA A 86 6.00 -1.03 -10.17
CA ALA A 86 5.71 0.38 -10.41
C ALA A 86 5.24 1.10 -9.12
N LEU A 87 4.42 0.45 -8.29
CA LEU A 87 4.00 1.00 -7.00
C LEU A 87 5.18 1.19 -6.05
N ILE A 88 6.04 0.16 -5.90
CA ILE A 88 7.25 0.21 -5.05
C ILE A 88 8.22 1.27 -5.57
N ALA A 89 8.48 1.32 -6.87
CA ALA A 89 9.37 2.32 -7.46
C ALA A 89 8.84 3.73 -7.26
N ASN A 90 7.52 3.93 -7.46
CA ASN A 90 6.88 5.22 -7.20
C ASN A 90 7.03 5.61 -5.72
N LEU A 91 6.66 4.73 -4.78
CA LEU A 91 6.78 4.99 -3.35
C LEU A 91 8.23 5.21 -2.89
N SER A 92 9.19 4.46 -3.44
CA SER A 92 10.61 4.58 -3.10
C SER A 92 11.22 5.88 -3.62
N SER A 93 10.72 6.39 -4.76
CA SER A 93 11.14 7.69 -5.32
C SER A 93 10.46 8.91 -4.68
N LEU A 94 9.67 8.69 -3.62
CA LEU A 94 9.07 9.76 -2.80
C LEU A 94 9.83 9.96 -1.48
N ARG A 95 10.87 9.15 -1.23
CA ARG A 95 11.90 9.39 -0.22
C ARG A 95 13.03 10.21 -0.82
#